data_AF-A0A9D7WU05-F1
#
_entry.id   AF-A0A9D7WU05-F1
#
_cell.length_a   1.000
_cell.length_b   1.000
_cell.length_c   1.000
_cell.angle_alpha   90.00
_cell.angle_beta   90.00
_cell.angle_gamma   90.00
#
_symmetry.space_group_name_H-M   'P 1'
#
loop_
_entity.id
_entity.type
_entity.pdbx_description
1 polymer ?
#
loop_
_entity_poly.entity_id
_entity_poly.type
_entity_poly.pdbx_seq_one_letter_code
_entity_poly.pdbx_strand_id
1 'polypeptide(L)'
;MRILFITSTRVGDAILSTGLLDHLIRQHPGAKITVACGGAAASVFEAVPGLERIIVLDKMAFSLHWLRLWGLCIGRIWDVVVDLRNSPMYFVLPARKRWRIGRAQRVEHRVRQLAAILDLADTPPAPHLWLTEGIKARARGLVGEGARVIAVGPTANWRAKTWRAENFVELIERLTGPSGIIPGGRVAIFGRDDERPSALSLIEAVPAERRIDLVGHLDLLEAFACLKCCDFYIGNDSGLMHLAAASGIPTLGLFGPSPKELYAPWGDFCDVAATRVPYEEIFPPNFDHRGSDTLMDSLTVDDAEQAARGLWNRAQAEGGT
;
A
#
# COMPACT_ATOMS: atom_id res chain seq x y z
N MET A 1 -22.36 13.88 13.17
CA MET A 1 -21.78 12.73 13.89
C MET A 1 -20.27 12.88 13.93
N ARG A 2 -19.57 12.54 15.03
CA ARG A 2 -18.09 12.58 15.14
C ARG A 2 -17.51 11.16 15.22
N ILE A 3 -16.58 10.86 14.31
CA ILE A 3 -15.87 9.57 14.24
C ILE A 3 -14.41 9.79 14.60
N LEU A 4 -13.87 9.01 15.54
CA LEU A 4 -12.44 8.85 15.76
C LEU A 4 -11.99 7.51 15.17
N PHE A 5 -11.10 7.56 14.19
CA PHE A 5 -10.53 6.37 13.54
C PHE A 5 -9.04 6.26 13.88
N ILE A 6 -8.67 5.30 14.71
CA ILE A 6 -7.29 5.06 15.16
C ILE A 6 -6.72 3.88 14.37
N THR A 7 -5.72 4.13 13.54
CA THR A 7 -5.17 3.13 12.60
C THR A 7 -3.65 2.93 12.77
N SER A 8 -3.08 2.05 11.94
CA SER A 8 -1.69 1.61 12.00
C SER A 8 -0.69 2.74 11.81
N THR A 9 0.52 2.50 12.32
CA THR A 9 1.71 3.31 12.02
C THR A 9 2.46 2.77 10.82
N ARG A 10 2.19 1.52 10.42
CA ARG A 10 2.74 0.92 9.19
C ARG A 10 1.87 1.37 8.01
N VAL A 11 2.51 1.86 6.96
CA VAL A 11 1.84 2.38 5.77
C VAL A 11 0.89 1.36 5.14
N GLY A 12 1.35 0.12 4.93
CA GLY A 12 0.53 -0.96 4.35
C GLY A 12 -0.76 -1.20 5.14
N ASP A 13 -0.68 -1.46 6.44
CA ASP A 13 -1.87 -1.66 7.28
C ASP A 13 -2.81 -0.44 7.30
N ALA A 14 -2.25 0.78 7.28
CA ALA A 14 -3.05 2.01 7.24
C ALA A 14 -3.85 2.09 5.94
N ILE A 15 -3.21 1.80 4.79
CA ILE A 15 -3.88 1.72 3.48
C ILE A 15 -4.95 0.63 3.49
N LEU A 16 -4.65 -0.58 3.96
CA LEU A 16 -5.61 -1.69 4.00
C LEU A 16 -6.82 -1.38 4.88
N SER A 17 -6.67 -0.50 5.88
CA SER A 17 -7.78 -0.05 6.73
C SER A 17 -8.70 1.00 6.12
N THR A 18 -8.29 1.64 5.02
CA THR A 18 -9.05 2.75 4.42
C THR A 18 -10.43 2.31 3.91
N GLY A 19 -10.58 1.07 3.45
CA GLY A 19 -11.88 0.53 3.06
C GLY A 19 -12.90 0.50 4.20
N LEU A 20 -12.43 0.23 5.42
CA LEU A 20 -13.27 0.27 6.62
C LEU A 20 -13.71 1.70 6.95
N LEU A 21 -12.80 2.66 6.84
CA LEU A 21 -13.11 4.07 7.04
C LEU A 21 -14.11 4.56 5.99
N ASP A 22 -13.91 4.18 4.73
CA ASP A 22 -14.82 4.55 3.64
C ASP A 22 -16.22 3.97 3.83
N HIS A 23 -16.32 2.71 4.26
CA HIS A 23 -17.61 2.12 4.63
C HIS A 23 -18.36 2.96 5.68
N LEU A 24 -17.67 3.40 6.74
CA LEU A 24 -18.26 4.24 7.80
C LEU A 24 -18.70 5.62 7.27
N ILE A 25 -17.91 6.22 6.37
CA ILE A 25 -18.23 7.51 5.76
C ILE A 25 -19.50 7.40 4.90
N ARG A 26 -19.62 6.32 4.09
CA ARG A 26 -20.80 6.09 3.26
C ARG A 26 -22.07 5.86 4.09
N GLN A 27 -21.96 5.16 5.22
CA GLN A 27 -23.09 4.95 6.14
C GLN A 27 -23.50 6.22 6.88
N HIS A 28 -22.60 7.19 7.01
CA HIS A 28 -22.83 8.43 7.73
C HIS A 28 -22.37 9.66 6.96
N PRO A 29 -23.09 10.03 5.87
CA PRO A 29 -22.76 11.22 5.10
C PRO A 29 -22.71 12.48 5.97
N GLY A 30 -21.68 13.31 5.80
CA GLY A 30 -21.46 14.50 6.62
C GLY A 30 -20.91 14.23 8.03
N ALA A 31 -20.47 13.00 8.31
CA ALA A 31 -19.69 12.71 9.51
C ALA A 31 -18.40 13.55 9.55
N LYS A 32 -18.06 13.98 10.75
CA LYS A 32 -16.84 14.71 11.06
C LYS A 32 -15.77 13.71 11.49
N ILE A 33 -14.71 13.59 10.70
CA ILE A 33 -13.73 12.52 10.81
C ILE A 33 -12.45 13.05 11.47
N THR A 34 -12.03 12.41 12.56
CA THR A 34 -10.68 12.54 13.10
C THR A 34 -9.94 11.23 12.90
N VAL A 35 -8.78 11.29 12.25
CA VAL A 35 -7.91 10.11 12.07
C VAL A 35 -6.70 10.23 12.98
N ALA A 36 -6.36 9.16 13.71
CA ALA A 36 -5.09 9.05 14.43
C ALA A 36 -4.24 7.93 13.81
N CYS A 37 -3.08 8.27 13.26
CA CYS A 37 -2.25 7.36 12.48
C CYS A 37 -0.75 7.67 12.65
N GLY A 38 0.14 6.80 12.17
CA GLY A 38 1.57 7.12 12.13
C GLY A 38 1.87 8.22 11.11
N GLY A 39 2.94 8.99 11.34
CA GLY A 39 3.33 10.10 10.46
C GLY A 39 3.57 9.68 9.02
N ALA A 40 4.22 8.53 8.82
CA ALA A 40 4.48 7.97 7.49
C ALA A 40 3.20 7.67 6.68
N ALA A 41 2.05 7.50 7.32
CA ALA A 41 0.77 7.21 6.66
C ALA A 41 -0.20 8.40 6.67
N ALA A 42 0.20 9.56 7.19
CA ALA A 42 -0.71 10.68 7.41
C ALA A 42 -1.34 11.19 6.10
N SER A 43 -0.55 11.32 5.03
CA SER A 43 -1.04 11.87 3.77
C SER A 43 -2.14 11.03 3.10
N VAL A 44 -2.18 9.72 3.37
CA VAL A 44 -3.27 8.82 2.91
C VAL A 44 -4.65 9.33 3.32
N PHE A 45 -4.75 10.06 4.43
CA PHE A 45 -6.02 10.52 4.99
C PHE A 45 -6.35 11.98 4.70
N GLU A 46 -5.50 12.74 4.01
CA GLU A 46 -5.66 14.19 3.84
C GLU A 46 -6.89 14.60 3.03
N ALA A 47 -7.32 13.75 2.09
CA ALA A 47 -8.48 13.98 1.25
C ALA A 47 -9.76 13.29 1.75
N VAL A 48 -9.76 12.74 2.97
CA VAL A 48 -10.93 12.09 3.56
C VAL A 48 -12.14 13.05 3.61
N PRO A 49 -13.31 12.66 3.10
CA PRO A 49 -14.51 13.47 3.21
C PRO A 49 -14.88 13.75 4.68
N GLY A 50 -15.13 15.02 4.99
CA GLY A 50 -15.48 15.43 6.36
C GLY A 50 -14.32 15.37 7.36
N LEU A 51 -13.06 15.29 6.89
CA LEU A 51 -11.88 15.35 7.75
C LEU A 51 -11.85 16.66 8.55
N GLU A 52 -11.91 16.55 9.88
CA GLU A 52 -11.67 17.66 10.80
C GLU A 52 -10.19 17.74 11.22
N ARG A 53 -9.54 16.57 11.38
CA ARG A 53 -8.18 16.52 11.94
C ARG A 53 -7.48 15.19 11.65
N ILE A 54 -6.19 15.28 11.34
CA ILE A 54 -5.24 14.16 11.45
C ILE A 54 -4.40 14.36 12.71
N ILE A 55 -4.32 13.34 13.56
CA ILE A 55 -3.49 13.28 14.76
C ILE A 55 -2.34 12.31 14.48
N VAL A 56 -1.15 12.86 14.24
CA VAL A 56 0.06 12.07 14.02
C VAL A 56 0.53 11.45 15.34
N LEU A 57 0.70 10.14 15.33
CA LEU A 57 1.16 9.33 16.46
C LEU A 57 2.64 8.97 16.28
N ASP A 58 3.50 9.81 16.84
CA ASP A 58 4.93 9.52 16.95
C ASP A 58 5.20 8.69 18.19
N LYS A 59 6.04 7.66 18.08
CA LYS A 59 6.38 6.81 19.23
C LYS A 59 7.16 7.62 20.25
N MET A 60 6.53 7.89 21.39
CA MET A 60 7.16 8.55 22.54
C MET A 60 7.64 7.53 23.58
N ALA A 61 8.66 7.92 24.36
CA ALA A 61 9.11 7.18 25.54
C ALA A 61 7.94 6.90 26.50
N PHE A 62 8.00 5.76 27.20
CA PHE A 62 6.96 5.32 28.15
C PHE A 62 5.54 5.30 27.58
N SER A 63 5.40 5.17 26.25
CA SER A 63 4.11 5.20 25.55
C SER A 63 3.28 6.47 25.80
N LEU A 64 3.94 7.59 26.12
CA LEU A 64 3.28 8.88 26.38
C LEU A 64 2.47 9.42 25.19
N HIS A 65 2.71 8.90 23.99
CA HIS A 65 1.92 9.22 22.80
C HIS A 65 0.44 8.87 22.95
N TRP A 66 0.10 7.87 23.78
CA TRP A 66 -1.30 7.60 24.14
C TRP A 66 -1.89 8.66 25.07
N LEU A 67 -1.12 9.17 26.04
CA LEU A 67 -1.57 10.29 26.88
C LEU A 67 -1.74 11.57 26.04
N ARG A 68 -0.84 11.80 25.08
CA ARG A 68 -0.98 12.89 24.10
C ARG A 68 -2.25 12.72 23.27
N LEU A 69 -2.48 11.54 22.69
CA LEU A 69 -3.70 11.26 21.92
C LEU A 69 -4.96 11.49 22.77
N TRP A 70 -4.97 10.99 24.00
CA TRP A 70 -6.05 11.21 24.95
C TRP A 70 -6.30 12.70 25.16
N GLY A 71 -5.27 13.47 25.53
CA GLY A 71 -5.36 14.92 25.74
C GLY A 71 -5.83 15.68 24.49
N LEU A 72 -5.50 15.20 23.30
CA LEU A 72 -5.97 15.78 22.04
C LEU A 72 -7.43 15.41 21.70
N CYS A 73 -7.97 14.36 22.32
CA CYS A 73 -9.32 13.82 22.09
C CYS A 73 -10.32 14.14 23.20
N ILE A 74 -9.88 14.49 24.42
CA ILE A 74 -10.76 14.93 25.51
C ILE A 74 -11.48 16.24 25.18
N GLY A 75 -12.60 16.49 25.86
CA GLY A 75 -13.47 17.64 25.58
C GLY A 75 -14.38 17.46 24.36
N ARG A 76 -14.37 16.27 23.74
CA ARG A 76 -15.30 15.88 22.67
C ARG A 76 -16.12 14.66 23.08
N ILE A 77 -17.39 14.65 22.72
CA ILE A 77 -18.23 13.45 22.77
C ILE A 77 -18.12 12.78 21.41
N TRP A 78 -17.62 11.55 21.40
CA TRP A 78 -17.50 10.76 20.17
C TRP A 78 -18.79 9.96 19.94
N ASP A 79 -19.30 9.98 18.72
CA ASP A 79 -20.40 9.09 18.36
C ASP A 79 -19.85 7.69 18.06
N VAL A 80 -18.71 7.63 17.36
CA VAL A 80 -18.03 6.40 16.98
C VAL A 80 -16.53 6.49 17.29
N VAL A 81 -15.98 5.45 17.90
CA VAL A 81 -14.53 5.21 17.99
C VAL A 81 -14.21 3.86 17.35
N VAL A 82 -13.33 3.85 16.34
CA VAL A 82 -12.78 2.61 15.77
C VAL A 82 -11.29 2.56 16.10
N ASP A 83 -10.85 1.54 16.83
CA ASP A 83 -9.49 1.40 17.32
C ASP A 83 -8.80 0.14 16.78
N LEU A 84 -8.06 0.30 15.69
CA LEU A 84 -7.30 -0.77 15.05
C LEU A 84 -5.94 -1.03 15.72
N ARG A 85 -5.67 -0.35 16.83
CA ARG A 85 -4.40 -0.39 17.57
C ARG A 85 -4.53 -1.01 18.94
N ASN A 86 -5.75 -1.34 19.38
CA ASN A 86 -6.04 -1.73 20.75
C ASN A 86 -5.45 -0.74 21.75
N SER A 87 -5.57 0.56 21.44
CA SER A 87 -5.04 1.60 22.30
C SER A 87 -5.87 1.77 23.58
N PRO A 88 -5.34 2.45 24.61
CA PRO A 88 -6.13 2.80 25.79
C PRO A 88 -7.38 3.65 25.46
N MET A 89 -7.41 4.34 24.31
CA MET A 89 -8.48 5.26 23.93
C MET A 89 -9.84 4.55 23.85
N TYR A 90 -9.84 3.29 23.44
CA TYR A 90 -11.03 2.45 23.43
C TYR A 90 -11.75 2.42 24.79
N PHE A 91 -11.02 2.52 25.91
CA PHE A 91 -11.59 2.43 27.25
C PHE A 91 -11.88 3.80 27.87
N VAL A 92 -10.98 4.77 27.66
CA VAL A 92 -10.99 6.04 28.41
C VAL A 92 -11.76 7.17 27.73
N LEU A 93 -12.03 7.07 26.42
CA LEU A 93 -12.78 8.11 25.71
C LEU A 93 -14.30 7.87 25.78
N PRO A 94 -15.10 8.92 26.05
CA PRO A 94 -16.55 8.82 25.99
C PRO A 94 -17.01 8.65 24.53
N ALA A 95 -17.61 7.49 24.25
CA ALA A 95 -18.08 7.13 22.91
C ALA A 95 -19.40 6.36 22.96
N ARG A 96 -20.36 6.71 22.08
CA ARG A 96 -21.67 6.02 21.97
C ARG A 96 -21.53 4.61 21.38
N LYS A 97 -20.73 4.47 20.33
CA LYS A 97 -20.35 3.19 19.74
C LYS A 97 -18.83 3.08 19.67
N ARG A 98 -18.31 1.87 19.87
CA ARG A 98 -16.88 1.60 19.80
C ARG A 98 -16.60 0.23 19.21
N TRP A 99 -15.57 0.16 18.40
CA TRP A 99 -15.05 -1.08 17.84
C TRP A 99 -13.53 -1.11 17.96
N ARG A 100 -12.96 -2.30 18.12
CA ARG A 100 -11.51 -2.49 18.18
C ARG A 100 -11.09 -3.80 17.53
N ILE A 101 -9.83 -3.86 17.11
CA ILE A 101 -9.28 -5.08 16.51
C ILE A 101 -9.19 -6.23 17.52
N GLY A 102 -9.85 -7.35 17.21
CA GLY A 102 -9.78 -8.57 18.00
C GLY A 102 -8.51 -9.39 17.71
N ARG A 103 -8.36 -10.52 18.41
CA ARG A 103 -7.35 -11.53 18.05
C ARG A 103 -7.87 -12.33 16.86
N ALA A 104 -7.10 -12.40 15.77
CA ALA A 104 -7.45 -13.24 14.63
C ALA A 104 -7.48 -14.72 15.09
N GLN A 105 -8.57 -15.42 14.77
CA GLN A 105 -8.75 -16.83 15.11
C GLN A 105 -8.22 -17.78 14.03
N ARG A 106 -8.03 -17.28 12.81
CA ARG A 106 -7.56 -18.02 11.64
C ARG A 106 -6.57 -17.18 10.84
N VAL A 107 -5.73 -17.86 10.06
CA VAL A 107 -4.87 -17.21 9.06
C VAL A 107 -5.77 -16.73 7.93
N GLU A 108 -6.00 -15.43 7.87
CA GLU A 108 -6.83 -14.78 6.87
C GLU A 108 -6.18 -13.48 6.41
N HIS A 109 -6.54 -13.02 5.22
CA HIS A 109 -6.04 -11.76 4.68
C HIS A 109 -6.30 -10.58 5.63
N ARG A 110 -5.33 -9.66 5.75
CA ARG A 110 -5.41 -8.50 6.67
C ARG A 110 -6.67 -7.65 6.48
N VAL A 111 -7.13 -7.47 5.23
CA VAL A 111 -8.38 -6.75 4.92
C VAL A 111 -9.61 -7.43 5.53
N ARG A 112 -9.71 -8.77 5.48
CA ARG A 112 -10.80 -9.51 6.13
C ARG A 112 -10.73 -9.40 7.64
N GLN A 113 -9.54 -9.49 8.22
CA GLN A 113 -9.35 -9.31 9.67
C GLN A 113 -9.80 -7.91 10.14
N LEU A 114 -9.52 -6.87 9.35
CA LEU A 114 -9.97 -5.51 9.65
C LEU A 114 -11.49 -5.36 9.46
N ALA A 115 -12.05 -5.96 8.40
CA ALA A 115 -13.49 -5.92 8.12
C ALA A 115 -14.32 -6.66 9.18
N ALA A 116 -13.78 -7.73 9.78
CA ALA A 116 -14.42 -8.49 10.86
C ALA A 116 -14.77 -7.61 12.09
N ILE A 117 -14.09 -6.48 12.27
CA ILE A 117 -14.34 -5.54 13.38
C ILE A 117 -15.75 -4.93 13.31
N LEU A 118 -16.31 -4.81 12.10
CA LEU A 118 -17.66 -4.32 11.84
C LEU A 118 -18.59 -5.43 11.32
N ASP A 119 -18.25 -6.70 11.54
CA ASP A 119 -18.99 -7.86 11.02
C ASP A 119 -19.08 -7.89 9.47
N LEU A 120 -18.04 -7.42 8.78
CA LEU A 120 -17.95 -7.35 7.32
C LEU A 120 -16.95 -8.36 6.73
N ALA A 121 -16.56 -9.40 7.47
CA ALA A 121 -15.50 -10.32 7.05
C ALA A 121 -15.82 -11.06 5.73
N ASP A 122 -17.09 -11.34 5.48
CA ASP A 122 -17.55 -12.06 4.27
C ASP A 122 -17.56 -11.15 3.04
N THR A 123 -17.89 -9.87 3.22
CA THR A 123 -17.94 -8.83 2.17
C THR A 123 -17.06 -7.64 2.56
N PRO A 124 -15.74 -7.85 2.68
CA PRO A 124 -14.86 -6.84 3.23
C PRO A 124 -14.74 -5.65 2.25
N PRO A 125 -14.86 -4.41 2.74
CA PRO A 125 -14.72 -3.25 1.88
C PRO A 125 -13.27 -3.15 1.37
N ALA A 126 -13.10 -3.04 0.05
CA ALA A 126 -11.80 -2.87 -0.56
C ALA A 126 -11.15 -1.55 -0.10
N PRO A 127 -9.80 -1.49 0.02
CA PRO A 127 -9.08 -0.25 0.29
C PRO A 127 -9.50 0.87 -0.67
N HIS A 128 -9.71 2.07 -0.14
CA HIS A 128 -10.21 3.21 -0.89
C HIS A 128 -9.57 4.50 -0.41
N LEU A 129 -8.93 5.23 -1.33
CA LEU A 129 -8.34 6.53 -1.06
C LEU A 129 -9.05 7.60 -1.88
N TRP A 130 -9.17 8.78 -1.27
CA TRP A 130 -9.82 9.94 -1.86
C TRP A 130 -8.79 10.87 -2.47
N LEU A 131 -9.15 11.58 -3.53
CA LEU A 131 -8.26 12.52 -4.20
C LEU A 131 -8.98 13.83 -4.47
N THR A 132 -8.27 14.95 -4.26
CA THR A 132 -8.71 16.26 -4.73
C THR A 132 -8.38 16.45 -6.21
N GLU A 133 -9.08 17.35 -6.90
CA GLU A 133 -8.78 17.66 -8.30
C GLU A 133 -7.36 18.21 -8.49
N GLY A 134 -6.83 18.94 -7.51
CA GLY A 134 -5.46 19.44 -7.55
C GLY A 134 -4.42 18.31 -7.57
N ILE A 135 -4.59 17.29 -6.72
CA ILE A 135 -3.68 16.14 -6.68
C ILE A 135 -3.80 15.33 -7.98
N LYS A 136 -5.02 15.11 -8.50
CA LYS A 136 -5.23 14.44 -9.78
C LYS A 136 -4.54 15.18 -10.94
N ALA A 137 -4.64 16.51 -10.98
CA ALA A 137 -4.01 17.32 -12.00
C ALA A 137 -2.48 17.27 -11.92
N ARG A 138 -1.91 17.35 -10.71
CA ARG A 138 -0.46 17.21 -10.50
C ARG A 138 0.04 15.83 -10.96
N ALA A 139 -0.66 14.75 -10.60
CA ALA A 139 -0.31 13.40 -11.02
C ALA A 139 -0.28 13.24 -12.54
N ARG A 140 -1.30 13.75 -13.25
CA ARG A 140 -1.31 13.77 -14.73
C ARG A 140 -0.14 14.55 -15.31
N GLY A 141 0.26 15.66 -14.69
CA GLY A 141 1.43 16.44 -15.12
C GLY A 141 2.77 15.71 -14.91
N LEU A 142 2.90 14.94 -13.83
CA LEU A 142 4.12 14.20 -13.51
C LEU A 142 4.27 12.92 -14.36
N VAL A 143 3.19 12.16 -14.51
CA VAL A 143 3.19 10.93 -15.32
C VAL A 143 3.12 11.26 -16.81
N GLY A 144 2.38 12.29 -17.20
CA GLY A 144 2.12 12.64 -18.60
C GLY A 144 1.02 11.79 -19.23
N GLU A 145 0.63 12.15 -20.46
CA GLU A 145 -0.46 11.50 -21.21
C GLU A 145 0.07 10.73 -22.43
N GLY A 146 -0.75 9.83 -22.97
CA GLY A 146 -0.55 9.20 -24.29
C GLY A 146 0.11 7.82 -24.27
N ALA A 147 1.35 7.71 -23.80
CA ALA A 147 2.06 6.42 -23.76
C ALA A 147 1.68 5.62 -22.50
N ARG A 148 1.48 4.31 -22.66
CA ARG A 148 1.25 3.41 -21.54
C ARG A 148 2.45 3.38 -20.59
N VAL A 149 2.18 3.27 -19.29
CA VAL A 149 3.17 3.38 -18.22
C VAL A 149 3.15 2.14 -17.32
N ILE A 150 4.32 1.53 -17.14
CA ILE A 150 4.55 0.54 -16.07
C ILE A 150 5.07 1.27 -14.84
N ALA A 151 4.34 1.16 -13.74
CA ALA A 151 4.79 1.59 -12.42
C ALA A 151 5.66 0.50 -11.76
N VAL A 152 6.79 0.91 -11.19
CA VAL A 152 7.73 0.01 -10.54
C VAL A 152 8.02 0.49 -9.12
N GLY A 153 7.80 -0.41 -8.15
CA GLY A 153 8.17 -0.26 -6.74
C GLY A 153 9.34 -1.19 -6.40
N PRO A 154 10.59 -0.81 -6.68
CA PRO A 154 11.74 -1.72 -6.63
C PRO A 154 12.30 -1.92 -5.22
N THR A 155 11.80 -1.19 -4.23
CA THR A 155 12.32 -1.21 -2.85
C THR A 155 11.31 -1.82 -1.88
N ALA A 156 11.80 -2.20 -0.71
CA ALA A 156 11.00 -2.70 0.40
C ALA A 156 11.60 -2.21 1.72
N ASN A 157 10.84 -2.37 2.81
CA ASN A 157 11.32 -1.96 4.14
C ASN A 157 12.52 -2.77 4.64
N TRP A 158 12.73 -3.98 4.15
CA TRP A 158 13.84 -4.87 4.48
C TRP A 158 14.50 -5.39 3.21
N ARG A 159 15.83 -5.41 3.17
CA ARG A 159 16.61 -5.93 2.03
C ARG A 159 16.26 -7.38 1.66
N ALA A 160 15.95 -8.20 2.66
CA ALA A 160 15.49 -9.58 2.48
C ALA A 160 14.22 -9.72 1.59
N LYS A 161 13.41 -8.67 1.51
CA LYS A 161 12.17 -8.59 0.72
C LYS A 161 12.34 -7.80 -0.58
N THR A 162 13.56 -7.48 -0.98
CA THR A 162 13.82 -6.71 -2.20
C THR A 162 14.32 -7.64 -3.28
N TRP A 163 13.59 -7.74 -4.39
CA TRP A 163 14.07 -8.46 -5.57
C TRP A 163 15.27 -7.73 -6.20
N ARG A 164 16.18 -8.48 -6.83
CA ARG A 164 17.42 -7.92 -7.37
C ARG A 164 17.13 -6.89 -8.46
N ALA A 165 17.92 -5.82 -8.50
CA ALA A 165 17.74 -4.74 -9.45
C ALA A 165 17.89 -5.23 -10.89
N GLU A 166 18.84 -6.14 -11.14
CA GLU A 166 19.09 -6.76 -12.44
C GLU A 166 17.87 -7.52 -12.94
N ASN A 167 17.17 -8.22 -12.03
CA ASN A 167 15.95 -8.94 -12.37
C ASN A 167 14.80 -7.97 -12.71
N PHE A 168 14.69 -6.84 -12.01
CA PHE A 168 13.73 -5.79 -12.37
C PHE A 168 14.03 -5.20 -13.75
N VAL A 169 15.30 -4.92 -14.06
CA VAL A 169 15.72 -4.40 -15.37
C VAL A 169 15.31 -5.37 -16.47
N GLU A 170 15.70 -6.63 -16.34
CA GLU A 170 15.38 -7.65 -17.34
C GLU A 170 13.86 -7.81 -17.52
N LEU A 171 13.10 -7.86 -16.42
CA LEU A 171 11.64 -7.97 -16.50
C LEU A 171 11.02 -6.77 -17.22
N ILE A 172 11.44 -5.54 -16.91
CA ILE A 172 10.94 -4.32 -17.55
C ILE A 172 11.26 -4.34 -19.05
N GLU A 173 12.46 -4.77 -19.44
CA GLU A 173 12.83 -4.91 -20.85
C GLU A 173 11.91 -5.90 -21.57
N ARG A 174 11.64 -7.07 -20.98
CA ARG A 174 10.74 -8.07 -21.56
C ARG A 174 9.30 -7.58 -21.67
N LEU A 175 8.79 -6.88 -20.65
CA LEU A 175 7.42 -6.37 -20.63
C LEU A 175 7.20 -5.13 -21.50
N THR A 176 8.26 -4.35 -21.74
CA THR A 176 8.22 -3.18 -22.64
C THR A 176 8.77 -3.42 -24.04
N GLY A 177 9.32 -4.61 -24.30
CA GLY A 177 9.80 -5.03 -25.61
C GLY A 177 8.67 -5.26 -26.63
N PRO A 178 9.00 -5.57 -27.89
CA PRO A 178 8.03 -5.72 -28.98
C PRO A 178 6.92 -6.75 -28.72
N SER A 179 7.24 -7.83 -27.99
CA SER A 179 6.29 -8.88 -27.59
C SER A 179 5.77 -8.71 -26.16
N GLY A 180 6.10 -7.60 -25.50
CA GLY A 180 5.72 -7.30 -24.13
C GLY A 180 4.23 -6.98 -23.99
N ILE A 181 3.76 -6.90 -22.74
CA ILE A 181 2.37 -6.49 -22.44
C ILE A 181 2.15 -5.00 -22.73
N ILE A 182 3.22 -4.20 -22.68
CA ILE A 182 3.19 -2.76 -22.94
C ILE A 182 4.36 -2.38 -23.87
N PRO A 183 4.31 -2.74 -25.17
CA PRO A 183 5.40 -2.47 -26.11
C PRO A 183 5.71 -0.97 -26.20
N GLY A 184 6.99 -0.60 -26.06
CA GLY A 184 7.45 0.79 -26.07
C GLY A 184 7.01 1.62 -24.86
N GLY A 185 6.47 0.98 -23.81
CA GLY A 185 5.99 1.65 -22.62
C GLY A 185 7.04 2.50 -21.90
N ARG A 186 6.54 3.54 -21.22
CA ARG A 186 7.31 4.33 -20.24
C ARG A 186 7.34 3.60 -18.90
N VAL A 187 8.34 3.93 -18.08
CA VAL A 187 8.55 3.28 -16.78
C VAL A 187 8.58 4.35 -15.70
N ALA A 188 7.59 4.31 -14.80
CA ALA A 188 7.52 5.16 -13.63
C ALA A 188 8.13 4.45 -12.43
N ILE A 189 9.19 5.03 -11.86
CA ILE A 189 9.93 4.44 -10.74
C ILE A 189 9.56 5.20 -9.48
N PHE A 190 9.02 4.47 -8.51
CA PHE A 190 8.52 5.01 -7.26
C PHE A 190 9.43 4.62 -6.10
N GLY A 191 9.46 5.46 -5.07
CA GLY A 191 10.21 5.21 -3.84
C GLY A 191 10.30 6.48 -3.01
N ARG A 192 10.68 6.33 -1.75
CA ARG A 192 11.02 7.47 -0.90
C ARG A 192 12.43 7.98 -1.23
N ASP A 193 12.73 9.19 -0.77
CA ASP A 193 14.05 9.80 -0.96
C ASP A 193 15.17 8.94 -0.34
N ASP A 194 14.93 8.38 0.87
CA ASP A 194 15.87 7.48 1.56
C ASP A 194 16.08 6.14 0.83
N GLU A 195 15.22 5.81 -0.13
CA GLU A 195 15.29 4.57 -0.92
C GLU A 195 16.01 4.76 -2.26
N ARG A 196 16.33 6.01 -2.66
CA ARG A 196 17.02 6.31 -3.91
C ARG A 196 18.34 5.55 -4.09
N PRO A 197 19.22 5.40 -3.07
CA PRO A 197 20.44 4.61 -3.24
C PRO A 197 20.19 3.16 -3.64
N SER A 198 19.10 2.55 -3.15
CA SER A 198 18.73 1.17 -3.49
C SER A 198 18.05 1.05 -4.86
N ALA A 199 17.37 2.10 -5.33
CA ALA A 199 16.72 2.13 -6.63
C ALA A 199 17.64 2.60 -7.77
N LEU A 200 18.81 3.16 -7.47
CA LEU A 200 19.66 3.86 -8.44
C LEU A 200 20.02 3.02 -9.66
N SER A 201 20.43 1.75 -9.45
CA SER A 201 20.77 0.84 -10.55
C SER A 201 19.62 0.63 -11.53
N LEU A 202 18.38 0.55 -11.03
CA LEU A 202 17.19 0.46 -11.87
C LEU A 202 16.88 1.78 -12.58
N ILE A 203 16.99 2.90 -11.87
CA ILE A 203 16.78 4.25 -12.42
C ILE A 203 17.71 4.47 -13.61
N GLU A 204 18.99 4.16 -13.47
CA GLU A 204 20.01 4.38 -14.51
C GLU A 204 19.86 3.42 -15.69
N ALA A 205 19.38 2.19 -15.47
CA ALA A 205 19.15 1.21 -16.52
C ALA A 205 17.98 1.55 -17.45
N VAL A 206 16.96 2.27 -16.97
CA VAL A 206 15.84 2.72 -17.82
C VAL A 206 16.28 3.94 -18.66
N PRO A 207 16.16 3.90 -20.00
CA PRO A 207 16.50 5.03 -20.87
C PRO A 207 15.76 6.32 -20.49
N ALA A 208 16.45 7.46 -20.52
CA ALA A 208 15.94 8.74 -20.03
C ALA A 208 14.63 9.17 -20.72
N GLU A 209 14.47 8.86 -22.00
CA GLU A 209 13.30 9.21 -22.81
C GLU A 209 12.04 8.43 -22.41
N ARG A 210 12.22 7.27 -21.77
CA ARG A 210 11.13 6.40 -21.28
C ARG A 210 10.96 6.46 -19.76
N ARG A 211 11.88 7.10 -19.04
CA ARG A 211 11.93 7.10 -17.58
C ARG A 211 11.08 8.21 -16.98
N ILE A 212 10.30 7.86 -15.96
CA ILE A 212 9.59 8.79 -15.09
C ILE A 212 10.14 8.55 -13.67
N ASP A 213 11.14 9.33 -13.28
CA ASP A 213 11.72 9.24 -11.93
C ASP A 213 10.83 9.99 -10.94
N LEU A 214 10.14 9.25 -10.08
CA LEU A 214 9.26 9.78 -9.04
C LEU A 214 9.86 9.55 -7.63
N VAL A 215 11.07 9.02 -7.52
CA VAL A 215 11.69 8.65 -6.25
C VAL A 215 12.02 9.89 -5.43
N GLY A 216 11.44 10.00 -4.24
CA GLY A 216 11.64 11.15 -3.35
C GLY A 216 10.87 12.41 -3.73
N HIS A 217 9.99 12.35 -4.74
CA HIS A 217 9.25 13.52 -5.25
C HIS A 217 7.78 13.56 -4.84
N LEU A 218 7.29 12.51 -4.15
CA LEU A 218 5.87 12.30 -3.86
C LEU A 218 5.64 11.97 -2.39
N ASP A 219 4.54 12.47 -1.84
CA ASP A 219 3.91 11.82 -0.67
C ASP A 219 3.06 10.61 -1.10
N LEU A 220 2.49 9.86 -0.15
CA LEU A 220 1.69 8.67 -0.45
C LEU A 220 0.41 8.96 -1.24
N LEU A 221 -0.23 10.11 -1.03
CA LEU A 221 -1.47 10.45 -1.71
C LEU A 221 -1.20 10.86 -3.17
N GLU A 222 -0.09 11.56 -3.40
CA GLU A 222 0.43 11.87 -4.72
C GLU A 222 0.90 10.61 -5.45
N ALA A 223 1.58 9.69 -4.75
CA ALA A 223 1.95 8.38 -5.29
C ALA A 223 0.72 7.58 -5.71
N PHE A 224 -0.33 7.54 -4.87
CA PHE A 224 -1.60 6.93 -5.24
C PHE A 224 -2.21 7.55 -6.50
N ALA A 225 -2.21 8.88 -6.61
CA ALA A 225 -2.73 9.55 -7.80
C ALA A 225 -1.90 9.26 -9.06
N CYS A 226 -0.56 9.20 -8.96
CA CYS A 226 0.31 8.84 -10.07
C CYS A 226 0.12 7.38 -10.49
N LEU A 227 -0.09 6.46 -9.53
CA LEU A 227 -0.43 5.07 -9.82
C LEU A 227 -1.73 4.96 -10.63
N LYS A 228 -2.75 5.78 -10.36
CA LYS A 228 -3.98 5.82 -11.18
C LYS A 228 -3.76 6.29 -12.62
N CYS A 229 -2.61 6.88 -12.94
CA CYS A 229 -2.22 7.27 -14.29
C CYS A 229 -1.35 6.21 -14.98
N CYS A 230 -1.08 5.08 -14.32
CA CYS A 230 -0.30 3.97 -14.89
C CYS A 230 -1.22 2.84 -15.36
N ASP A 231 -0.68 1.94 -16.18
CA ASP A 231 -1.42 0.82 -16.77
C ASP A 231 -1.14 -0.51 -16.08
N PHE A 232 0.02 -0.64 -15.43
CA PHE A 232 0.43 -1.86 -14.76
C PHE A 232 1.40 -1.54 -13.62
N TYR A 233 1.36 -2.29 -12.53
CA TYR A 233 2.33 -2.19 -11.44
C TYR A 233 3.07 -3.48 -11.19
N ILE A 234 4.37 -3.36 -10.92
CA ILE A 234 5.22 -4.45 -10.42
C ILE A 234 6.09 -3.92 -9.28
N GLY A 235 6.13 -4.63 -8.16
CA GLY A 235 7.03 -4.26 -7.08
C GLY A 235 7.00 -5.22 -5.90
N ASN A 236 7.92 -5.02 -4.96
CA ASN A 236 8.01 -5.87 -3.79
C ASN A 236 6.81 -5.70 -2.84
N ASP A 237 6.61 -6.69 -1.95
CA ASP A 237 5.73 -6.61 -0.78
C ASP A 237 6.03 -5.36 0.07
N SER A 238 5.25 -4.30 -0.15
CA SER A 238 5.46 -2.96 0.39
C SER A 238 4.15 -2.19 0.52
N GLY A 239 4.19 -1.06 1.24
CA GLY A 239 3.05 -0.14 1.30
C GLY A 239 2.65 0.40 -0.08
N LEU A 240 3.62 0.59 -0.99
CA LEU A 240 3.37 1.07 -2.34
C LEU A 240 2.60 0.04 -3.19
N MET A 241 2.90 -1.26 -3.04
CA MET A 241 2.12 -2.32 -3.69
C MET A 241 0.64 -2.28 -3.27
N HIS A 242 0.36 -2.03 -2.00
CA HIS A 242 -1.03 -1.87 -1.54
C HIS A 242 -1.68 -0.59 -2.07
N LEU A 243 -0.94 0.51 -2.25
CA LEU A 243 -1.45 1.70 -2.94
C LEU A 243 -1.79 1.40 -4.40
N ALA A 244 -0.92 0.67 -5.10
CA ALA A 244 -1.15 0.29 -6.50
C ALA A 244 -2.41 -0.56 -6.63
N ALA A 245 -2.58 -1.58 -5.78
CA ALA A 245 -3.79 -2.38 -5.73
C ALA A 245 -5.05 -1.53 -5.47
N ALA A 246 -5.01 -0.63 -4.47
CA ALA A 246 -6.11 0.28 -4.15
C ALA A 246 -6.42 1.27 -5.29
N SER A 247 -5.47 1.53 -6.18
CA SER A 247 -5.62 2.46 -7.30
C SER A 247 -6.51 1.89 -8.41
N GLY A 248 -6.63 0.55 -8.45
CA GLY A 248 -7.42 -0.22 -9.40
C GLY A 248 -6.62 -0.73 -10.61
N ILE A 249 -5.34 -0.38 -10.73
CA ILE A 249 -4.49 -0.88 -11.82
C ILE A 249 -4.10 -2.35 -11.58
N PRO A 250 -3.88 -3.13 -12.65
CA PRO A 250 -3.33 -4.47 -12.50
C PRO A 250 -2.00 -4.44 -11.74
N THR A 251 -1.95 -5.15 -10.62
CA THR A 251 -0.87 -5.07 -9.63
C THR A 251 -0.26 -6.44 -9.39
N LEU A 252 1.00 -6.62 -9.81
CA LEU A 252 1.79 -7.81 -9.48
C LEU A 252 2.71 -7.53 -8.29
N GLY A 253 2.43 -8.20 -7.17
CA GLY A 253 3.29 -8.17 -5.99
C GLY A 253 4.39 -9.23 -6.05
N LEU A 254 5.64 -8.85 -5.77
CA LEU A 254 6.77 -9.77 -5.68
C LEU A 254 7.05 -10.14 -4.22
N PHE A 255 6.99 -11.42 -3.90
CA PHE A 255 7.05 -11.92 -2.52
C PHE A 255 8.28 -12.82 -2.28
N GLY A 256 8.96 -12.55 -1.19
CA GLY A 256 10.03 -13.40 -0.65
C GLY A 256 9.64 -13.95 0.73
N PRO A 257 10.30 -13.51 1.81
CA PRO A 257 10.05 -13.99 3.16
C PRO A 257 8.86 -13.27 3.78
N SER A 258 7.69 -13.34 3.13
CA SER A 258 6.45 -12.70 3.60
C SER A 258 5.24 -13.59 3.35
N PRO A 259 4.34 -13.75 4.35
CA PRO A 259 3.15 -14.58 4.19
C PRO A 259 2.15 -13.89 3.27
N LYS A 260 2.11 -14.33 2.01
CA LYS A 260 1.23 -13.77 0.96
C LYS A 260 -0.26 -13.94 1.30
N GLU A 261 -0.60 -14.97 2.07
CA GLU A 261 -1.96 -15.23 2.55
C GLU A 261 -2.49 -14.09 3.44
N LEU A 262 -1.58 -13.33 4.06
CA LEU A 262 -1.90 -12.20 4.92
C LEU A 262 -1.87 -10.85 4.20
N TYR A 263 -0.96 -10.67 3.23
CA TYR A 263 -0.60 -9.36 2.66
C TYR A 263 -0.52 -9.32 1.14
N ALA A 264 -1.06 -10.31 0.41
CA ALA A 264 -1.19 -10.19 -1.04
C ALA A 264 -1.90 -8.86 -1.42
N PRO A 265 -1.58 -8.26 -2.58
CA PRO A 265 -2.32 -7.10 -3.07
C PRO A 265 -3.82 -7.45 -3.17
N TRP A 266 -4.67 -6.55 -2.66
CA TRP A 266 -6.11 -6.79 -2.55
C TRP A 266 -6.87 -6.11 -3.69
N GLY A 267 -7.56 -6.91 -4.50
CA GLY A 267 -8.40 -6.45 -5.59
C GLY A 267 -8.55 -7.53 -6.66
N ASP A 268 -9.48 -7.33 -7.59
CA ASP A 268 -9.78 -8.30 -8.66
C ASP A 268 -8.62 -8.40 -9.67
N PHE A 269 -7.91 -7.30 -9.88
CA PHE A 269 -6.75 -7.21 -10.78
C PHE A 269 -5.43 -7.28 -10.02
N CYS A 270 -5.31 -8.22 -9.09
CA CYS A 270 -4.10 -8.40 -8.29
C CYS A 270 -3.58 -9.83 -8.44
N ASP A 271 -2.26 -9.99 -8.48
CA ASP A 271 -1.62 -11.30 -8.44
C ASP A 271 -0.28 -11.23 -7.68
N VAL A 272 0.28 -12.40 -7.38
CA VAL A 272 1.54 -12.56 -6.66
C VAL A 272 2.47 -13.47 -7.44
N ALA A 273 3.71 -13.02 -7.65
CA ALA A 273 4.83 -13.89 -7.97
C ALA A 273 5.69 -14.04 -6.71
N ALA A 274 5.95 -15.27 -6.28
CA ALA A 274 6.65 -15.53 -5.03
C ALA A 274 7.84 -16.47 -5.23
N THR A 275 8.83 -16.32 -4.36
CA THR A 275 9.87 -17.33 -4.11
C THR A 275 9.27 -18.73 -4.01
N ARG A 276 9.98 -19.73 -4.54
CA ARG A 276 9.59 -21.15 -4.49
C ARG A 276 9.86 -21.78 -3.13
N VAL A 277 10.66 -21.12 -2.29
CA VAL A 277 10.97 -21.58 -0.92
C VAL A 277 9.84 -21.14 0.02
N PRO A 278 9.20 -22.07 0.75
CA PRO A 278 8.15 -21.73 1.71
C PRO A 278 8.61 -20.75 2.79
N TYR A 279 7.70 -19.92 3.29
CA TYR A 279 8.00 -18.90 4.31
C TYR A 279 8.63 -19.49 5.58
N GLU A 280 8.22 -20.70 5.95
CA GLU A 280 8.70 -21.43 7.13
C GLU A 280 10.15 -21.89 7.00
N GLU A 281 10.66 -22.01 5.76
CA GLU A 281 11.96 -22.59 5.45
C GLU A 281 12.97 -21.56 4.91
N ILE A 282 12.50 -20.37 4.51
CA ILE A 282 13.31 -19.39 3.79
C ILE A 282 14.34 -18.68 4.65
N PHE A 283 14.19 -18.70 5.97
CA PHE A 283 15.08 -17.99 6.88
C PHE A 283 16.30 -18.85 7.23
N PRO A 284 17.52 -18.42 6.85
CA PRO A 284 18.73 -19.13 7.25
C PRO A 284 18.95 -18.98 8.77
N PRO A 285 19.68 -19.91 9.43
CA PRO A 285 19.92 -19.87 10.88
C PRO A 285 20.54 -18.57 11.41
N ASN A 286 21.34 -17.88 10.60
CA ASN A 286 22.02 -16.63 10.96
C ASN A 286 21.33 -15.38 10.38
N PHE A 287 20.02 -15.45 10.12
CA PHE A 287 19.29 -14.35 9.53
C PHE A 287 19.26 -13.12 10.45
N ASP A 288 19.59 -11.97 9.87
CA ASP A 288 19.48 -10.66 10.49
C ASP A 288 18.66 -9.73 9.59
N HIS A 289 17.61 -9.16 10.17
CA HIS A 289 16.70 -8.22 9.50
C HIS A 289 17.40 -6.95 8.98
N ARG A 290 18.61 -6.64 9.44
CA ARG A 290 19.36 -5.44 9.02
C ARG A 290 20.49 -5.74 8.03
N GLY A 291 21.20 -6.85 8.22
CA GLY A 291 22.40 -7.18 7.46
C GLY A 291 22.25 -8.26 6.40
N SER A 292 21.22 -9.12 6.47
CA SER A 292 21.07 -10.22 5.50
C SER A 292 20.73 -9.72 4.10
N ASP A 293 21.24 -10.44 3.09
CA ASP A 293 20.93 -10.18 1.68
C ASP A 293 19.48 -10.56 1.34
N THR A 294 19.08 -10.34 0.09
CA THR A 294 17.76 -10.74 -0.41
C THR A 294 17.48 -12.23 -0.21
N LEU A 295 16.23 -12.56 0.13
CA LEU A 295 15.73 -13.93 0.18
C LEU A 295 14.80 -14.23 -1.00
N MET A 296 14.87 -13.45 -2.07
CA MET A 296 14.01 -13.57 -3.24
C MET A 296 14.69 -14.27 -4.42
N ASP A 297 15.89 -14.81 -4.25
CA ASP A 297 16.71 -15.35 -5.36
C ASP A 297 16.08 -16.54 -6.10
N SER A 298 15.16 -17.27 -5.46
CA SER A 298 14.46 -18.38 -6.13
C SER A 298 13.29 -17.93 -7.02
N LEU A 299 12.86 -16.66 -6.91
CA LEU A 299 11.90 -16.06 -7.82
C LEU A 299 12.62 -15.60 -9.10
N THR A 300 12.40 -16.31 -10.20
CA THR A 300 13.06 -16.02 -11.48
C THR A 300 12.32 -14.92 -12.25
N VAL A 301 13.02 -14.31 -13.22
CA VAL A 301 12.40 -13.37 -14.17
C VAL A 301 11.31 -14.06 -14.99
N ASP A 302 11.50 -15.32 -15.38
CA ASP A 302 10.50 -16.11 -16.12
C ASP A 302 9.21 -16.31 -15.32
N ASP A 303 9.31 -16.63 -14.02
CA ASP A 303 8.15 -16.80 -13.14
C ASP A 303 7.37 -15.47 -13.02
N ALA A 304 8.10 -14.36 -12.83
CA ALA A 304 7.51 -13.03 -12.72
C ALA A 304 6.88 -12.57 -14.05
N GLU A 305 7.52 -12.84 -15.19
CA GLU A 305 6.98 -12.52 -16.52
C GLU A 305 5.72 -13.33 -16.82
N GLN A 306 5.72 -14.62 -16.52
CA GLN A 306 4.54 -15.47 -16.71
C GLN A 306 3.36 -14.96 -15.89
N ALA A 307 3.58 -14.63 -14.61
CA ALA A 307 2.56 -14.05 -13.74
C ALA A 307 2.08 -12.69 -14.27
N ALA A 308 2.98 -11.81 -14.71
CA ALA A 308 2.64 -10.50 -15.25
C ALA A 308 1.76 -10.60 -16.50
N ARG A 309 2.13 -11.48 -17.44
CA ARG A 309 1.35 -11.74 -18.67
C ARG A 309 -0.02 -12.34 -18.36
N GLY A 310 -0.06 -13.29 -17.43
CA GLY A 310 -1.31 -13.90 -16.97
C GLY A 310 -2.26 -12.85 -16.38
N LEU A 311 -1.77 -12.03 -15.45
CA LEU A 311 -2.53 -10.95 -14.84
C LEU A 311 -2.99 -9.92 -15.88
N TRP A 312 -2.10 -9.49 -16.78
CA TRP A 312 -2.43 -8.55 -17.85
C TRP A 312 -3.59 -9.07 -18.71
N ASN A 313 -3.50 -10.32 -19.17
CA ASN A 313 -4.53 -10.91 -20.02
C ASN A 313 -5.89 -11.00 -19.32
N ARG A 314 -5.92 -11.36 -18.02
CA ARG A 314 -7.17 -11.35 -17.23
C ARG A 314 -7.76 -9.94 -17.12
N ALA A 315 -6.93 -8.95 -16.81
CA ALA A 315 -7.37 -7.57 -16.70
C ALA A 315 -7.92 -7.00 -18.02
N GLN A 316 -7.30 -7.33 -19.16
CA GLN A 316 -7.79 -6.90 -20.48
C GLN A 316 -9.10 -7.61 -20.89
N ALA A 317 -9.31 -8.85 -20.46
CA ALA A 317 -10.52 -9.61 -20.77
C ALA A 317 -11.75 -9.10 -20.00
N GLU A 318 -11.57 -8.70 -18.74
CA GLU A 318 -12.65 -8.20 -17.88
C GLU A 318 -12.87 -6.68 -18.00
N GLY A 319 -11.81 -5.93 -18.35
CA GLY A 319 -11.81 -4.48 -18.47
C GLY A 319 -11.85 -3.98 -19.91
N GLY A 320 -12.64 -4.60 -20.79
CA GLY A 320 -12.75 -4.27 -22.22
C GLY A 320 -13.11 -2.79 -22.48
N THR A 321 -12.05 -1.97 -22.53
CA THR A 321 -11.89 -0.55 -22.93
C THR A 321 -12.71 0.50 -22.20
#